data_AF-A0A349D755-F1
#
_entry.id   AF-A0A349D755-F1
#
_cell.length_a   1.000
_cell.length_b   1.000
_cell.length_c   1.000
_cell.angle_alpha   90.00
_cell.angle_beta   90.00
_cell.angle_gamma   90.00
#
_symmetry.space_group_name_H-M   'P 1'
#
loop_
_entity.id
_entity.type
_entity.pdbx_description
1 polymer ?
#
loop_
_entity_poly.entity_id
_entity_poly.type
_entity_poly.pdbx_seq_one_letter_code
_entity_poly.pdbx_strand_id
1 'polypeptide(L)'
;MEYPMICFNGGRPNPDGTFSDRTRRGMISVIIHEVGHNFFPMIINSDERQWTWMDEGLNTFCQYLTEQEFEEDYKSRRGPPYKIIDYMKGEKNFISPIMTNSESIFQFGNNAYGKPATALNILRESVMGRELFDYAFREYAQRWAFKHPSPADFFRSMEDASSFDLDWFWRGWFFTNDHVDLSINEVNVLTGEDLKNKFKKVPDAFKDFINDETYYYEMTFENIGGLVMPIFLEFEFEDGSKVEQRIPAEIWRMTGDKVSKVFTFEKKAVSISLDPKFETADVDVENNYWPKKMVKSKFQEFEELRTKK
;
A
#
# COMPACT_ATOMS: atom_id res chain seq x y z
N MET A 1 12.72 -2.14 -24.46
CA MET A 1 12.44 -2.12 -25.92
C MET A 1 11.94 -3.47 -26.34
N GLU A 2 10.65 -3.66 -26.13
CA GLU A 2 9.90 -4.78 -26.67
C GLU A 2 9.78 -4.61 -28.18
N TYR A 3 9.86 -5.72 -28.92
CA TYR A 3 9.66 -5.70 -30.35
C TYR A 3 8.17 -5.87 -30.61
N PRO A 4 7.47 -4.89 -31.20
CA PRO A 4 6.08 -5.10 -31.58
C PRO A 4 6.00 -6.37 -32.43
N MET A 5 5.17 -7.32 -31.97
CA MET A 5 4.88 -8.63 -32.58
C MET A 5 5.82 -9.82 -32.26
N ILE A 6 6.83 -9.70 -31.38
CA ILE A 6 7.63 -10.85 -30.95
C ILE A 6 7.82 -10.86 -29.43
N CYS A 7 7.25 -11.89 -28.79
CA CYS A 7 7.42 -12.16 -27.37
C CYS A 7 8.30 -13.40 -27.14
N PHE A 8 9.30 -13.29 -26.25
CA PHE A 8 10.16 -14.39 -25.85
C PHE A 8 9.67 -15.03 -24.55
N ASN A 9 8.78 -16.00 -24.67
CA ASN A 9 8.25 -16.74 -23.53
C ASN A 9 9.24 -17.79 -23.01
N GLY A 10 9.67 -17.61 -21.76
CA GLY A 10 10.42 -18.61 -21.00
C GLY A 10 9.50 -19.69 -20.39
N GLY A 11 10.09 -20.82 -20.02
CA GLY A 11 9.37 -21.98 -19.51
C GLY A 11 9.28 -23.08 -20.55
N ARG A 12 10.12 -24.10 -20.41
CA ARG A 12 10.12 -25.30 -21.24
C ARG A 12 9.89 -26.51 -20.34
N PRO A 13 9.14 -27.51 -20.80
CA PRO A 13 9.09 -28.78 -20.11
C PRO A 13 10.49 -29.42 -20.09
N ASN A 14 10.72 -30.25 -19.09
CA ASN A 14 11.85 -31.18 -19.07
C ASN A 14 11.74 -32.16 -20.26
N PRO A 15 12.81 -32.89 -20.61
CA PRO A 15 12.78 -33.86 -21.71
C PRO A 15 11.70 -34.94 -21.60
N ASP A 16 11.23 -35.24 -20.38
CA ASP A 16 10.14 -36.18 -20.09
C ASP A 16 8.73 -35.56 -20.20
N GLY A 17 8.63 -34.29 -20.59
CA GLY A 17 7.38 -33.55 -20.71
C GLY A 17 6.89 -32.90 -19.42
N THR A 18 7.55 -33.13 -18.28
CA THR A 18 7.14 -32.57 -16.98
C THR A 18 7.53 -31.09 -16.84
N PHE A 19 6.82 -30.35 -16.01
CA PHE A 19 7.17 -28.99 -15.62
C PHE A 19 6.65 -28.68 -14.21
N SER A 20 7.29 -27.76 -13.51
CA SER A 20 6.82 -27.30 -12.21
C SER A 20 5.73 -26.24 -12.35
N ASP A 21 4.88 -26.09 -11.33
CA ASP A 21 3.87 -25.01 -11.28
C ASP A 21 4.49 -23.63 -11.42
N ARG A 22 5.69 -23.44 -10.85
CA ARG A 22 6.47 -22.20 -11.03
C ARG A 22 6.78 -21.92 -12.49
N THR A 23 7.14 -22.96 -13.26
CA THR A 23 7.44 -22.83 -14.69
C THR A 23 6.17 -22.52 -15.48
N ARG A 24 5.08 -23.25 -15.20
CA ARG A 24 3.76 -23.01 -15.82
C ARG A 24 3.27 -21.59 -15.54
N ARG A 25 3.17 -21.19 -14.27
CA ARG A 25 2.73 -19.84 -13.88
C ARG A 25 3.69 -18.78 -14.40
N GLY A 26 5.02 -19.02 -14.36
CA GLY A 26 5.98 -18.10 -14.95
C GLY A 26 5.77 -17.83 -16.45
N MET A 27 5.49 -18.87 -17.23
CA MET A 27 5.17 -18.74 -18.66
C MET A 27 3.85 -17.98 -18.87
N ILE A 28 2.80 -18.33 -18.13
CA ILE A 28 1.49 -17.67 -18.22
C ILE A 28 1.61 -16.19 -17.86
N SER A 29 2.37 -15.87 -16.81
CA SER A 29 2.66 -14.51 -16.35
C SER A 29 3.23 -13.64 -17.47
N VAL A 30 4.22 -14.15 -18.21
CA VAL A 30 4.84 -13.43 -19.34
C VAL A 30 3.83 -13.25 -20.47
N ILE A 31 3.07 -14.29 -20.83
CA ILE A 31 2.03 -14.18 -21.86
C ILE A 31 1.00 -13.09 -21.50
N ILE A 32 0.55 -13.05 -20.24
CA ILE A 32 -0.40 -12.03 -19.77
C ILE A 32 0.21 -10.62 -19.92
N HIS A 33 1.46 -10.43 -19.50
CA HIS A 33 2.16 -9.16 -19.61
C HIS A 33 2.22 -8.67 -21.07
N GLU A 34 2.61 -9.57 -21.97
CA GLU A 34 2.89 -9.23 -23.37
C GLU A 34 1.60 -9.02 -24.16
N VAL A 35 0.53 -9.72 -23.79
CA VAL A 35 -0.83 -9.42 -24.28
C VAL A 35 -1.32 -8.08 -23.74
N GLY A 36 -1.01 -7.75 -22.48
CA GLY A 36 -1.35 -6.47 -21.87
C GLY A 36 -0.71 -5.27 -22.58
N HIS A 37 0.46 -5.47 -23.22
CA HIS A 37 1.08 -4.43 -24.05
C HIS A 37 0.25 -4.01 -25.26
N ASN A 38 -0.75 -4.79 -25.70
CA ASN A 38 -1.74 -4.32 -26.68
C ASN A 38 -2.48 -3.05 -26.22
N PHE A 39 -2.60 -2.82 -24.91
CA PHE A 39 -3.17 -1.59 -24.35
C PHE A 39 -2.08 -0.56 -24.08
N PHE A 40 -1.11 -0.88 -23.24
CA PHE A 40 -0.04 0.02 -22.81
C PHE A 40 1.32 -0.49 -23.32
N PRO A 41 1.99 0.13 -24.30
CA PRO A 41 1.68 1.42 -24.89
C PRO A 41 0.90 1.35 -26.22
N MET A 42 0.56 0.15 -26.74
CA MET A 42 0.20 0.04 -28.18
C MET A 42 -1.10 0.79 -28.55
N ILE A 43 -2.12 0.83 -27.69
CA ILE A 43 -3.30 1.68 -27.87
C ILE A 43 -3.10 3.04 -27.20
N ILE A 44 -2.43 3.08 -26.05
CA ILE A 44 -2.23 4.28 -25.22
C ILE A 44 -0.73 4.60 -25.22
N ASN A 45 -0.29 5.41 -26.19
CA ASN A 45 1.10 5.46 -26.61
C ASN A 45 1.97 6.42 -25.78
N SER A 46 2.46 5.95 -24.63
CA SER A 46 3.42 6.68 -23.78
C SER A 46 4.85 6.70 -24.34
N ASP A 47 5.65 7.68 -23.89
CA ASP A 47 7.07 7.77 -24.24
C ASP A 47 7.91 6.91 -23.26
N GLU A 48 8.10 5.62 -23.58
CA GLU A 48 8.90 4.66 -22.78
C GLU A 48 10.31 5.20 -22.46
N ARG A 49 10.91 5.95 -23.40
CA ARG A 49 12.29 6.45 -23.26
C ARG A 49 12.38 7.54 -22.20
N GLN A 50 11.31 8.28 -21.96
CA GLN A 50 11.23 9.25 -20.87
C GLN A 50 10.64 8.65 -19.61
N TRP A 51 9.58 7.84 -19.74
CA TRP A 51 8.71 7.41 -18.64
C TRP A 51 8.38 5.92 -18.73
N THR A 52 9.39 5.04 -18.65
CA THR A 52 9.19 3.58 -18.78
C THR A 52 8.08 3.01 -17.90
N TRP A 53 7.85 3.58 -16.71
CA TRP A 53 6.80 3.10 -15.81
C TRP A 53 5.38 3.22 -16.39
N MET A 54 5.13 4.13 -17.34
CA MET A 54 3.81 4.24 -17.97
C MET A 54 3.51 3.01 -18.82
N ASP A 55 4.52 2.47 -19.49
CA ASP A 55 4.41 1.25 -20.27
C ASP A 55 4.37 0.06 -19.29
N GLU A 56 5.42 -0.05 -18.48
CA GLU A 56 5.70 -1.26 -17.71
C GLU A 56 4.90 -1.37 -16.41
N GLY A 57 4.70 -0.25 -15.74
CA GLY A 57 4.01 -0.17 -14.46
C GLY A 57 2.50 -0.30 -14.60
N LEU A 58 1.90 0.42 -15.57
CA LEU A 58 0.47 0.30 -15.87
C LEU A 58 0.14 -1.11 -16.37
N ASN A 59 0.99 -1.67 -17.23
CA ASN A 59 0.83 -3.03 -17.72
C ASN A 59 1.02 -4.07 -16.60
N THR A 60 2.04 -3.92 -15.74
CA THR A 60 2.25 -4.81 -14.58
C THR A 60 1.06 -4.78 -13.60
N PHE A 61 0.42 -3.62 -13.44
CA PHE A 61 -0.81 -3.53 -12.64
C PHE A 61 -1.96 -4.35 -13.27
N CYS A 62 -2.21 -4.19 -14.56
CA CYS A 62 -3.24 -4.96 -15.27
C CYS A 62 -2.91 -6.47 -15.29
N GLN A 63 -1.64 -6.81 -15.47
CA GLN A 63 -1.13 -8.17 -15.37
C GLN A 63 -1.42 -8.76 -13.99
N TYR A 64 -1.13 -8.04 -12.91
CA TYR A 64 -1.39 -8.50 -11.55
C TYR A 64 -2.88 -8.84 -11.36
N LEU A 65 -3.79 -7.94 -11.76
CA LEU A 65 -5.23 -8.19 -11.66
C LEU A 65 -5.66 -9.42 -12.47
N THR A 66 -5.17 -9.53 -13.70
CA THR A 66 -5.47 -10.67 -14.60
C THR A 66 -4.97 -11.98 -14.01
N GLU A 67 -3.77 -11.99 -13.42
CA GLU A 67 -3.21 -13.17 -12.76
C GLU A 67 -4.06 -13.64 -11.57
N GLN A 68 -4.56 -12.70 -10.76
CA GLN A 68 -5.44 -13.02 -9.62
C GLN A 68 -6.83 -13.52 -10.06
N GLU A 69 -7.32 -13.08 -11.22
CA GLU A 69 -8.59 -13.57 -11.80
C GLU A 69 -8.41 -14.92 -12.52
N PHE A 70 -7.25 -15.15 -13.13
CA PHE A 70 -6.97 -16.34 -13.94
C PHE A 70 -6.90 -17.63 -13.13
N GLU A 71 -6.32 -17.59 -11.92
CA GLU A 71 -6.21 -18.75 -11.04
C GLU A 71 -6.32 -18.30 -9.59
N GLU A 72 -7.11 -19.01 -8.78
CA GLU A 72 -7.12 -18.80 -7.34
C GLU A 72 -5.70 -18.99 -6.78
N ASP A 73 -5.32 -18.12 -5.82
CA ASP A 73 -4.01 -18.19 -5.17
C ASP A 73 -2.80 -18.02 -6.12
N TYR A 74 -2.98 -17.38 -7.27
CA TYR A 74 -1.88 -17.10 -8.20
C TYR A 74 -0.78 -16.28 -7.51
N LYS A 75 0.43 -16.83 -7.48
CA LYS A 75 1.58 -16.20 -6.79
C LYS A 75 2.28 -15.19 -7.71
N SER A 76 1.61 -14.06 -7.97
CA SER A 76 2.12 -12.95 -8.78
C SER A 76 3.45 -12.43 -8.27
N ARG A 77 4.35 -11.97 -9.15
CA ARG A 77 5.69 -11.50 -8.75
C ARG A 77 5.69 -10.07 -8.20
N ARG A 78 4.72 -9.25 -8.59
CA ARG A 78 4.56 -7.82 -8.27
C ARG A 78 3.08 -7.52 -8.04
N GLY A 79 2.76 -6.36 -7.45
CA GLY A 79 1.38 -5.91 -7.18
C GLY A 79 1.03 -5.85 -5.69
N PRO A 80 1.18 -6.93 -4.92
CA PRO A 80 0.86 -6.91 -3.50
C PRO A 80 1.81 -6.00 -2.69
N PRO A 81 1.31 -5.26 -1.67
CA PRO A 81 2.10 -4.33 -0.86
C PRO A 81 3.38 -4.94 -0.28
N TYR A 82 3.29 -6.13 0.31
CA TYR A 82 4.43 -6.77 0.97
C TYR A 82 5.63 -7.06 0.05
N LYS A 83 5.43 -7.10 -1.27
CA LYS A 83 6.51 -7.39 -2.23
C LYS A 83 7.43 -6.21 -2.52
N ILE A 84 7.01 -5.00 -2.19
CA ILE A 84 7.81 -3.79 -2.43
C ILE A 84 8.62 -3.39 -1.19
N ILE A 85 8.35 -3.96 -0.02
CA ILE A 85 8.97 -3.58 1.27
C ILE A 85 10.50 -3.58 1.21
N ASP A 86 11.13 -4.68 0.77
CA ASP A 86 12.60 -4.78 0.74
C ASP A 86 13.23 -3.73 -0.19
N TYR A 87 12.56 -3.41 -1.30
CA TYR A 87 12.98 -2.34 -2.18
C TYR A 87 12.88 -0.97 -1.49
N MET A 88 11.75 -0.69 -0.83
CA MET A 88 11.49 0.61 -0.18
C MET A 88 12.39 0.84 1.04
N LYS A 89 12.81 -0.23 1.72
CA LYS A 89 13.82 -0.24 2.80
C LYS A 89 15.24 0.00 2.32
N GLY A 90 15.51 -0.19 1.03
CA GLY A 90 16.87 -0.16 0.50
C GLY A 90 17.55 1.20 0.67
N GLU A 91 18.86 1.21 0.47
CA GLU A 91 19.67 2.43 0.52
C GLU A 91 19.17 3.46 -0.50
N LYS A 92 18.78 4.65 -0.02
CA LYS A 92 18.15 5.69 -0.85
C LYS A 92 19.04 6.18 -2.00
N ASN A 93 20.36 6.02 -1.91
CA ASN A 93 21.31 6.33 -2.99
C ASN A 93 21.19 5.39 -4.21
N PHE A 94 20.61 4.20 -4.04
CA PHE A 94 20.40 3.20 -5.08
C PHE A 94 18.91 2.98 -5.39
N ILE A 95 18.09 3.97 -5.04
CA ILE A 95 16.66 4.03 -5.33
C ILE A 95 16.43 5.35 -6.05
N SER A 96 15.58 5.31 -7.06
CA SER A 96 15.20 6.50 -7.84
C SER A 96 13.68 6.67 -7.76
N PRO A 97 13.15 7.91 -7.77
CA PRO A 97 11.71 8.14 -7.89
C PRO A 97 11.17 7.49 -9.16
N ILE A 98 9.88 7.10 -9.19
CA ILE A 98 9.25 6.54 -10.40
C ILE A 98 9.36 7.53 -11.57
N MET A 99 9.27 8.83 -11.27
CA MET A 99 9.41 9.94 -12.22
C MET A 99 10.88 10.25 -12.58
N THR A 100 11.75 9.25 -12.59
CA THR A 100 13.14 9.37 -13.07
C THR A 100 13.21 9.00 -14.54
N ASN A 101 14.00 9.75 -15.32
CA ASN A 101 14.24 9.40 -16.72
C ASN A 101 14.79 7.96 -16.84
N SER A 102 14.30 7.23 -17.84
CA SER A 102 14.56 5.80 -18.04
C SER A 102 16.04 5.41 -18.08
N GLU A 103 16.92 6.28 -18.57
CA GLU A 103 18.38 6.01 -18.64
C GLU A 103 19.08 6.12 -17.28
N SER A 104 18.44 6.74 -16.29
CA SER A 104 19.00 7.01 -14.96
C SER A 104 18.39 6.15 -13.85
N ILE A 105 17.53 5.18 -14.19
CA ILE A 105 16.82 4.37 -13.21
C ILE A 105 17.78 3.38 -12.53
N PHE A 106 17.85 3.46 -11.20
CA PHE A 106 18.39 2.38 -10.38
C PHE A 106 17.34 1.31 -10.12
N GLN A 107 17.76 0.04 -10.09
CA GLN A 107 16.88 -1.11 -9.85
C GLN A 107 15.66 -1.12 -10.78
N PHE A 108 15.91 -1.09 -12.09
CA PHE A 108 14.92 -0.98 -13.16
C PHE A 108 13.65 -1.82 -12.94
N GLY A 109 13.81 -3.10 -12.58
CA GLY A 109 12.68 -3.99 -12.33
C GLY A 109 11.77 -3.59 -11.17
N ASN A 110 12.28 -2.89 -10.15
CA ASN A 110 11.48 -2.39 -9.04
C ASN A 110 10.88 -1.02 -9.37
N ASN A 111 11.65 -0.13 -9.97
CA ASN A 111 11.20 1.23 -10.27
C ASN A 111 10.18 1.29 -11.43
N ALA A 112 10.45 0.61 -12.56
CA ALA A 112 9.60 0.68 -13.74
C ALA A 112 8.35 -0.23 -13.65
N TYR A 113 8.41 -1.32 -12.87
CA TYR A 113 7.33 -2.31 -12.82
C TYR A 113 6.73 -2.45 -11.41
N GLY A 114 7.59 -2.77 -10.42
CA GLY A 114 7.15 -3.19 -9.08
C GLY A 114 6.46 -2.11 -8.27
N LYS A 115 7.13 -0.97 -8.05
CA LYS A 115 6.64 0.14 -7.25
C LYS A 115 5.38 0.79 -7.86
N PRO A 116 5.31 1.08 -9.18
CA PRO A 116 4.09 1.63 -9.79
C PRO A 116 2.91 0.68 -9.67
N ALA A 117 3.10 -0.63 -9.98
CA ALA A 117 2.00 -1.59 -9.88
C ALA A 117 1.51 -1.77 -8.44
N THR A 118 2.43 -1.73 -7.46
CA THR A 118 2.07 -1.80 -6.05
C THR A 118 1.35 -0.54 -5.59
N ALA A 119 1.81 0.65 -6.01
CA ALA A 119 1.15 1.91 -5.73
C ALA A 119 -0.29 1.90 -6.27
N LEU A 120 -0.49 1.52 -7.54
CA LEU A 120 -1.84 1.46 -8.13
C LEU A 120 -2.74 0.44 -7.46
N ASN A 121 -2.19 -0.70 -7.04
CA ASN A 121 -2.95 -1.70 -6.28
C ASN A 121 -3.40 -1.16 -4.91
N ILE A 122 -2.50 -0.49 -4.17
CA ILE A 122 -2.83 0.17 -2.90
C ILE A 122 -3.87 1.26 -3.12
N LEU A 123 -3.71 2.07 -4.17
CA LEU A 123 -4.64 3.14 -4.51
C LEU A 123 -6.05 2.57 -4.77
N ARG A 124 -6.13 1.48 -5.52
CA ARG A 124 -7.38 0.78 -5.85
C ARG A 124 -8.04 0.11 -4.66
N GLU A 125 -7.27 -0.65 -3.88
CA GLU A 125 -7.83 -1.51 -2.83
C GLU A 125 -8.05 -0.77 -1.51
N SER A 126 -7.15 0.15 -1.16
CA SER A 126 -7.04 0.68 0.20
C SER A 126 -7.40 2.17 0.32
N VAL A 127 -7.29 2.93 -0.77
CA VAL A 127 -7.47 4.41 -0.75
C VAL A 127 -8.77 4.84 -1.42
N MET A 128 -8.96 4.53 -2.70
CA MET A 128 -10.11 4.96 -3.49
C MET A 128 -11.27 3.95 -3.47
N GLY A 129 -10.95 2.67 -3.28
CA GLY A 129 -11.87 1.57 -3.53
C GLY A 129 -11.98 1.22 -5.02
N ARG A 130 -12.32 -0.05 -5.29
CA ARG A 130 -12.28 -0.65 -6.63
C ARG A 130 -13.15 0.09 -7.65
N GLU A 131 -14.40 0.38 -7.30
CA GLU A 131 -15.36 0.97 -8.25
C GLU A 131 -14.89 2.34 -8.76
N LEU A 132 -14.48 3.23 -7.84
CA LEU A 132 -14.04 4.57 -8.19
C LEU A 132 -12.71 4.56 -8.96
N PHE A 133 -11.76 3.73 -8.52
CA PHE A 133 -10.50 3.55 -9.22
C PHE A 133 -10.71 2.99 -10.63
N ASP A 134 -11.50 1.91 -10.77
CA ASP A 134 -11.73 1.24 -12.06
C ASP A 134 -12.46 2.16 -13.04
N TYR A 135 -13.40 2.98 -12.55
CA TYR A 135 -14.02 4.04 -13.34
C TYR A 135 -12.97 5.03 -13.86
N ALA A 136 -12.16 5.60 -12.97
CA ALA A 136 -11.17 6.62 -13.34
C ALA A 136 -10.06 6.09 -14.27
N PHE A 137 -9.59 4.86 -14.02
CA PHE A 137 -8.59 4.19 -14.85
C PHE A 137 -9.12 3.91 -16.26
N ARG A 138 -10.39 3.48 -16.37
CA ARG A 138 -11.08 3.31 -17.66
C ARG A 138 -11.25 4.63 -18.39
N GLU A 139 -11.62 5.70 -17.69
CA GLU A 139 -11.73 7.04 -18.29
C GLU A 139 -10.39 7.52 -18.85
N TYR A 140 -9.29 7.32 -18.11
CA TYR A 140 -7.94 7.58 -18.64
C TYR A 140 -7.68 6.81 -19.95
N ALA A 141 -7.90 5.49 -19.93
CA ALA A 141 -7.67 4.64 -21.10
C ALA A 141 -8.50 5.08 -22.31
N GLN A 142 -9.77 5.46 -22.11
CA GLN A 142 -10.65 5.93 -23.19
C GLN A 142 -10.25 7.31 -23.73
N ARG A 143 -9.91 8.26 -22.84
CA ARG A 143 -9.49 9.61 -23.23
C ARG A 143 -8.22 9.61 -24.08
N TRP A 144 -7.31 8.68 -23.79
CA TRP A 144 -5.96 8.63 -24.36
C TRP A 144 -5.73 7.49 -25.35
N ALA A 145 -6.78 6.72 -25.68
CA ALA A 145 -6.72 5.77 -26.78
C ALA A 145 -6.32 6.46 -28.09
N PHE A 146 -5.31 5.89 -28.76
CA PHE A 146 -4.69 6.38 -29.99
C PHE A 146 -4.04 7.77 -29.87
N LYS A 147 -3.62 8.16 -28.66
CA LYS A 147 -2.91 9.42 -28.36
C LYS A 147 -1.62 9.16 -27.58
N HIS A 148 -0.89 10.22 -27.26
CA HIS A 148 0.38 10.19 -26.55
C HIS A 148 0.31 10.89 -25.19
N PRO A 149 -0.17 10.22 -24.12
CA PRO A 149 -0.23 10.83 -22.79
C PRO A 149 1.16 10.98 -22.17
N SER A 150 1.34 12.06 -21.42
CA SER A 150 2.40 12.20 -20.43
C SER A 150 1.95 11.71 -19.05
N PRO A 151 2.85 11.52 -18.07
CA PRO A 151 2.48 11.21 -16.70
C PRO A 151 1.42 12.16 -16.10
N ALA A 152 1.52 13.45 -16.40
CA ALA A 152 0.58 14.45 -15.90
C ALA A 152 -0.86 14.22 -16.42
N ASP A 153 -0.99 13.66 -17.63
CA ASP A 153 -2.29 13.34 -18.21
C ASP A 153 -2.94 12.14 -17.53
N PHE A 154 -2.14 11.15 -17.12
CA PHE A 154 -2.61 10.05 -16.28
C PHE A 154 -3.07 10.56 -14.91
N PHE A 155 -2.22 11.29 -14.18
CA PHE A 155 -2.55 11.82 -12.85
C PHE A 155 -3.83 12.67 -12.88
N ARG A 156 -3.91 13.62 -13.82
CA ARG A 156 -5.11 14.45 -13.98
C ARG A 156 -6.36 13.67 -14.38
N SER A 157 -6.23 12.66 -15.24
CA SER A 157 -7.40 11.86 -15.64
C SER A 157 -7.94 11.06 -14.46
N MET A 158 -7.06 10.51 -13.61
CA MET A 158 -7.46 9.80 -12.40
C MET A 158 -8.18 10.73 -11.42
N GLU A 159 -7.67 11.94 -11.19
CA GLU A 159 -8.27 12.92 -10.28
C GLU A 159 -9.57 13.51 -10.82
N ASP A 160 -9.60 13.96 -12.08
CA ASP A 160 -10.77 14.57 -12.70
C ASP A 160 -11.95 13.59 -12.77
N ALA A 161 -11.70 12.33 -13.17
CA ALA A 161 -12.75 11.33 -13.25
C ALA A 161 -13.26 10.90 -11.86
N SER A 162 -12.39 10.82 -10.86
CA SER A 162 -12.77 10.36 -9.52
C SER A 162 -13.25 11.48 -8.58
N SER A 163 -12.94 12.74 -8.88
CA SER A 163 -13.05 13.88 -7.95
C SER A 163 -12.34 13.64 -6.61
N PHE A 164 -11.36 12.73 -6.58
CA PHE A 164 -10.56 12.39 -5.41
C PHE A 164 -9.24 13.19 -5.46
N ASP A 165 -8.84 13.81 -4.35
CA ASP A 165 -7.55 14.49 -4.26
C ASP A 165 -6.41 13.47 -4.10
N LEU A 166 -5.58 13.33 -5.13
CA LEU A 166 -4.49 12.35 -5.20
C LEU A 166 -3.12 13.00 -5.24
N ASP A 167 -3.01 14.33 -5.09
CA ASP A 167 -1.74 15.07 -5.15
C ASP A 167 -0.73 14.50 -4.15
N TRP A 168 -1.17 14.22 -2.92
CA TRP A 168 -0.34 13.63 -1.88
C TRP A 168 0.16 12.23 -2.26
N PHE A 169 -0.70 11.44 -2.92
CA PHE A 169 -0.41 10.07 -3.32
C PHE A 169 0.61 10.06 -4.45
N TRP A 170 0.37 10.86 -5.50
CA TRP A 170 1.30 11.00 -6.62
C TRP A 170 2.64 11.53 -6.14
N ARG A 171 2.66 12.59 -5.35
CA ARG A 171 3.90 13.16 -4.82
C ARG A 171 4.70 12.12 -4.04
N GLY A 172 4.09 11.42 -3.08
CA GLY A 172 4.78 10.43 -2.25
C GLY A 172 5.25 9.20 -3.03
N TRP A 173 4.38 8.58 -3.80
CA TRP A 173 4.72 7.33 -4.50
C TRP A 173 5.61 7.55 -5.73
N PHE A 174 5.38 8.62 -6.49
CA PHE A 174 5.98 8.80 -7.81
C PHE A 174 7.17 9.76 -7.83
N PHE A 175 7.17 10.78 -6.97
CA PHE A 175 8.18 11.84 -7.01
C PHE A 175 9.22 11.77 -5.89
N THR A 176 9.07 10.88 -4.91
CA THR A 176 10.06 10.70 -3.83
C THR A 176 10.57 9.27 -3.69
N ASN A 177 11.63 9.13 -2.90
CA ASN A 177 12.18 7.87 -2.43
C ASN A 177 11.73 7.53 -1.00
N ASP A 178 10.71 8.25 -0.51
CA ASP A 178 10.10 7.98 0.78
C ASP A 178 9.48 6.59 0.79
N HIS A 179 9.14 6.12 1.98
CA HIS A 179 8.60 4.79 2.21
C HIS A 179 7.57 4.83 3.33
N VAL A 180 6.73 3.82 3.39
CA VAL A 180 5.71 3.73 4.43
C VAL A 180 6.38 3.18 5.68
N ASP A 181 6.42 3.98 6.73
CA ASP A 181 6.79 3.60 8.09
C ASP A 181 5.93 4.46 9.01
N LEU A 182 4.81 3.88 9.46
CA LEU A 182 3.89 4.51 10.39
C LEU A 182 4.00 3.81 11.73
N SER A 183 4.01 4.57 12.82
CA SER A 183 4.09 3.98 14.17
C SER A 183 2.88 4.33 15.04
N ILE A 184 2.56 3.43 15.97
CA ILE A 184 1.80 3.78 17.17
C ILE A 184 2.80 4.24 18.23
N ASN A 185 2.86 5.54 18.49
CA ASN A 185 3.81 6.12 19.44
C ASN A 185 3.31 6.06 20.88
N GLU A 186 2.10 6.57 21.10
CA GLU A 186 1.50 6.70 22.43
C GLU A 186 0.03 6.29 22.38
N VAL A 187 -0.42 5.61 23.43
CA VAL A 187 -1.83 5.28 23.65
C VAL A 187 -2.15 5.58 25.11
N ASN A 188 -2.89 6.66 25.32
CA ASN A 188 -3.42 7.04 26.62
C ASN A 188 -4.86 6.55 26.70
N VAL A 189 -5.10 5.58 27.59
CA VAL A 189 -6.44 5.07 27.88
C VAL A 189 -7.00 5.82 29.08
N LEU A 190 -8.12 6.50 28.87
CA LEU A 190 -8.81 7.31 29.88
C LEU A 190 -10.24 6.80 30.04
N THR A 191 -10.76 6.88 31.25
CA THR A 191 -12.19 6.70 31.56
C THR A 191 -12.91 8.05 31.62
N GLY A 192 -14.24 8.04 31.69
CA GLY A 192 -15.01 9.26 31.95
C GLY A 192 -14.61 9.95 33.25
N GLU A 193 -14.29 9.17 34.30
CA GLU A 193 -13.78 9.69 35.57
C GLU A 193 -12.41 10.39 35.40
N ASP A 194 -11.48 9.77 34.65
CA ASP A 194 -10.17 10.37 34.37
C ASP A 194 -10.30 11.71 33.65
N LEU A 195 -11.21 11.81 32.67
CA LEU A 195 -11.46 13.06 31.94
C LEU A 195 -12.07 14.13 32.86
N LYS A 196 -13.06 13.79 33.69
CA LYS A 196 -13.66 14.72 34.67
C LYS A 196 -12.60 15.25 35.66
N ASN A 197 -11.70 14.39 36.10
CA ASN A 197 -10.60 14.77 37.00
C ASN A 197 -9.55 15.65 36.31
N LYS A 198 -9.20 15.35 35.05
CA LYS A 198 -8.23 16.12 34.25
C LYS A 198 -8.75 17.52 33.92
N PHE A 199 -10.04 17.64 33.60
CA PHE A 199 -10.68 18.91 33.25
C PHE A 199 -11.53 19.43 34.42
N LYS A 200 -10.89 20.10 35.41
CA LYS A 200 -11.54 20.71 36.59
C LYS A 200 -12.78 21.59 36.29
N LYS A 201 -12.87 22.12 35.06
CA LYS A 201 -14.07 22.70 34.46
C LYS A 201 -14.19 22.19 33.03
N VAL A 202 -14.92 21.09 32.84
CA VAL A 202 -15.41 20.70 31.51
C VAL A 202 -16.45 21.75 31.08
N PRO A 203 -16.27 22.46 29.95
CA PRO A 203 -17.31 23.36 29.44
C PRO A 203 -18.61 22.58 29.27
N ASP A 204 -19.76 23.19 29.56
CA ASP A 204 -21.05 22.48 29.56
C ASP A 204 -21.32 21.73 28.25
N ALA A 205 -20.87 22.28 27.12
CA ALA A 205 -20.95 21.66 25.80
C ALA A 205 -20.21 20.31 25.66
N PHE A 206 -19.26 19.99 26.55
CA PHE A 206 -18.51 18.73 26.54
C PHE A 206 -18.94 17.77 27.63
N LYS A 207 -19.81 18.18 28.58
CA LYS A 207 -20.26 17.31 29.67
C LYS A 207 -21.07 16.12 29.15
N ASP A 208 -21.92 16.36 28.16
CA ASP A 208 -22.76 15.32 27.56
C ASP A 208 -21.95 14.31 26.71
N PHE A 209 -20.69 14.65 26.36
CA PHE A 209 -19.78 13.78 25.64
C PHE A 209 -18.92 12.89 26.55
N ILE A 210 -18.93 13.13 27.88
CA ILE A 210 -18.16 12.35 28.84
C ILE A 210 -19.08 11.37 29.57
N ASN A 211 -19.09 10.13 29.07
CA ASN A 211 -19.73 8.98 29.71
C ASN A 211 -18.70 8.20 30.57
N ASP A 212 -19.10 7.84 31.80
CA ASP A 212 -18.29 7.05 32.75
C ASP A 212 -18.12 5.59 32.31
N GLU A 213 -19.04 5.06 31.50
CA GLU A 213 -18.98 3.71 30.93
C GLU A 213 -18.19 3.64 29.61
N THR A 214 -17.56 4.75 29.20
CA THR A 214 -16.80 4.84 27.95
C THR A 214 -15.30 4.93 28.21
N TYR A 215 -14.54 4.19 27.42
CA TYR A 215 -13.10 4.28 27.32
C TYR A 215 -12.71 5.20 26.16
N TYR A 216 -11.82 6.14 26.44
CA TYR A 216 -11.27 7.09 25.49
C TYR A 216 -9.80 6.75 25.25
N TYR A 217 -9.46 6.55 23.98
CA TYR A 217 -8.12 6.21 23.53
C TYR A 217 -7.55 7.43 22.81
N GLU A 218 -6.77 8.24 23.51
CA GLU A 218 -5.96 9.28 22.89
C GLU A 218 -4.69 8.62 22.34
N MET A 219 -4.64 8.48 21.03
CA MET A 219 -3.54 7.83 20.32
C MET A 219 -2.74 8.84 19.53
N THR A 220 -1.42 8.70 19.55
CA THR A 220 -0.50 9.47 18.70
C THR A 220 0.18 8.54 17.70
N PHE A 221 0.16 8.96 16.44
CA PHE A 221 0.80 8.30 15.31
C PHE A 221 1.92 9.17 14.77
N GLU A 222 2.95 8.54 14.22
CA GLU A 222 4.04 9.23 13.53
C GLU A 222 4.30 8.58 12.18
N ASN A 223 4.55 9.42 11.17
CA ASN A 223 4.98 9.05 9.85
C ASN A 223 6.51 9.23 9.77
N ILE A 224 7.23 8.16 10.04
CA ILE A 224 8.68 8.12 10.10
C ILE A 224 9.27 8.06 8.68
N GLY A 225 8.61 7.28 7.81
CA GLY A 225 9.14 6.94 6.50
C GLY A 225 8.95 8.02 5.43
N GLY A 226 8.16 9.05 5.75
CA GLY A 226 7.86 10.23 4.93
C GLY A 226 6.72 10.02 3.94
N LEU A 227 6.35 8.77 3.63
CA LEU A 227 5.28 8.47 2.68
C LEU A 227 3.93 8.51 3.39
N VAL A 228 3.14 9.53 3.08
CA VAL A 228 1.79 9.72 3.61
C VAL A 228 0.90 8.55 3.21
N MET A 229 0.20 7.96 4.18
CA MET A 229 -0.75 6.86 3.98
C MET A 229 -1.94 6.99 4.93
N PRO A 230 -3.12 6.41 4.59
CA PRO A 230 -4.20 6.20 5.54
C PRO A 230 -3.73 5.37 6.76
N ILE A 231 -4.39 5.57 7.90
CA ILE A 231 -4.13 4.79 9.11
C ILE A 231 -5.24 3.74 9.24
N PHE A 232 -4.87 2.46 9.22
CA PHE A 232 -5.79 1.35 9.44
C PHE A 232 -5.52 0.72 10.79
N LEU A 233 -6.54 0.64 11.64
CA LEU A 233 -6.43 0.11 12.99
C LEU A 233 -7.41 -1.04 13.20
N GLU A 234 -6.99 -2.06 13.93
CA GLU A 234 -7.87 -3.05 14.56
C GLU A 234 -7.75 -2.94 16.07
N PHE A 235 -8.88 -2.74 16.74
CA PHE A 235 -9.03 -2.81 18.19
C PHE A 235 -9.58 -4.18 18.55
N GLU A 236 -8.91 -4.90 19.46
CA GLU A 236 -9.40 -6.14 20.06
C GLU A 236 -9.78 -5.86 21.52
N PHE A 237 -10.98 -6.27 21.94
CA PHE A 237 -11.53 -6.00 23.26
C PHE A 237 -11.42 -7.19 24.22
N GLU A 238 -11.60 -6.94 25.52
CA GLU A 238 -11.54 -7.98 26.57
C GLU A 238 -12.50 -9.15 26.35
N ASP A 239 -13.61 -8.94 25.63
CA ASP A 239 -14.59 -9.97 25.28
C ASP A 239 -14.25 -10.75 23.98
N GLY A 240 -13.11 -10.44 23.36
CA GLY A 240 -12.65 -11.02 22.10
C GLY A 240 -13.29 -10.42 20.84
N SER A 241 -14.19 -9.43 20.98
CA SER A 241 -14.71 -8.72 19.81
C SER A 241 -13.64 -7.81 19.19
N LYS A 242 -13.77 -7.55 17.88
CA LYS A 242 -12.84 -6.72 17.11
C LYS A 242 -13.56 -5.61 16.38
N VAL A 243 -12.95 -4.43 16.31
CA VAL A 243 -13.44 -3.28 15.54
C VAL A 243 -12.32 -2.71 14.69
N GLU A 244 -12.58 -2.57 13.39
CA GLU A 244 -11.68 -1.89 12.46
C GLU A 244 -12.00 -0.39 12.39
N GLN A 245 -10.96 0.43 12.33
CA GLN A 245 -11.05 1.87 12.08
C GLN A 245 -10.15 2.23 10.89
N ARG A 246 -10.72 2.88 9.88
CA ARG A 246 -9.98 3.40 8.73
C ARG A 246 -9.99 4.91 8.77
N ILE A 247 -8.82 5.51 8.92
CA ILE A 247 -8.64 6.95 8.92
C ILE A 247 -7.99 7.37 7.60
N PRO A 248 -8.65 8.22 6.80
CA PRO A 248 -8.10 8.71 5.54
C PRO A 248 -6.77 9.47 5.70
N ALA A 249 -5.98 9.54 4.63
CA ALA A 249 -4.66 10.18 4.61
C ALA A 249 -4.70 11.70 4.91
N GLU A 250 -5.87 12.32 4.79
CA GLU A 250 -6.10 13.74 5.07
C GLU A 250 -5.82 14.10 6.53
N ILE A 251 -5.78 13.13 7.44
CA ILE A 251 -5.39 13.34 8.83
C ILE A 251 -4.03 14.02 8.97
N TRP A 252 -3.12 13.81 8.01
CA TRP A 252 -1.76 14.36 8.02
C TRP A 252 -1.67 15.83 7.56
N ARG A 253 -2.74 16.41 6.99
CA ARG A 253 -2.68 17.73 6.31
C ARG A 253 -2.27 18.90 7.20
N MET A 254 -2.62 18.87 8.49
CA MET A 254 -2.40 20.02 9.39
C MET A 254 -1.23 19.86 10.36
N THR A 255 -0.75 18.63 10.57
CA THR A 255 0.11 18.31 11.71
C THR A 255 1.50 17.81 11.31
N GLY A 256 1.75 17.65 10.00
CA GLY A 256 3.06 17.22 9.49
C GLY A 256 3.25 15.71 9.62
N ASP A 257 4.29 15.31 10.34
CA ASP A 257 4.72 13.92 10.53
C ASP A 257 4.09 13.26 11.76
N LYS A 258 3.44 13.99 12.67
CA LYS A 258 2.79 13.43 13.87
C LYS A 258 1.34 13.85 13.93
N VAL A 259 0.46 12.95 14.38
CA VAL A 259 -0.94 13.28 14.58
C VAL A 259 -1.53 12.54 15.76
N SER A 260 -2.43 13.20 16.48
CA SER A 260 -3.19 12.59 17.57
C SER A 260 -4.66 12.49 17.20
N LYS A 261 -5.29 11.38 17.58
CA LYS A 261 -6.73 11.14 17.39
C LYS A 261 -7.30 10.41 18.61
N VAL A 262 -8.53 10.77 18.97
CA VAL A 262 -9.27 10.11 20.04
C VAL A 262 -10.27 9.12 19.45
N PHE A 263 -10.30 7.91 20.02
CA PHE A 263 -11.30 6.89 19.74
C PHE A 263 -12.09 6.59 21.01
N THR A 264 -13.37 6.22 20.87
CA THR A 264 -14.27 6.00 22.01
C THR A 264 -15.00 4.68 21.88
N PHE A 265 -14.97 3.85 22.93
CA PHE A 265 -15.65 2.56 22.96
C PHE A 265 -16.23 2.28 24.34
N GLU A 266 -17.34 1.55 24.42
CA GLU A 266 -17.92 1.07 25.68
C GLU A 266 -17.12 -0.10 26.28
N LYS A 267 -16.27 -0.73 25.47
CA LYS A 267 -15.44 -1.87 25.86
C LYS A 267 -13.98 -1.47 25.94
N LYS A 268 -13.26 -2.10 26.86
CA LYS A 268 -11.81 -1.89 27.00
C LYS A 268 -11.03 -2.74 25.99
N ALA A 269 -10.25 -2.09 25.16
CA ALA A 269 -9.31 -2.72 24.24
C ALA A 269 -8.13 -3.36 25.01
N VAL A 270 -7.79 -4.58 24.64
CA VAL A 270 -6.61 -5.33 25.10
C VAL A 270 -5.46 -5.28 24.11
N SER A 271 -5.76 -5.07 22.83
CA SER A 271 -4.75 -4.92 21.79
C SER A 271 -5.22 -3.93 20.72
N ILE A 272 -4.27 -3.19 20.15
CA ILE A 272 -4.46 -2.31 19.00
C ILE A 272 -3.34 -2.61 18.01
N SER A 273 -3.70 -2.84 16.76
CA SER A 273 -2.74 -3.13 15.68
C SER A 273 -2.92 -2.14 14.54
N LEU A 274 -1.82 -1.56 14.07
CA LEU A 274 -1.71 -0.73 12.88
C LEU A 274 -1.43 -1.59 11.64
N ASP A 275 -2.16 -1.31 10.57
CA ASP A 275 -2.17 -2.05 9.30
C ASP A 275 -2.22 -3.59 9.48
N PRO A 276 -3.23 -4.13 10.19
CA PRO A 276 -3.31 -5.55 10.54
C PRO A 276 -3.40 -6.49 9.32
N LYS A 277 -3.78 -5.95 8.15
CA LYS A 277 -3.94 -6.67 6.88
C LYS A 277 -2.78 -6.42 5.91
N PHE A 278 -1.75 -5.67 6.30
CA PHE A 278 -0.57 -5.35 5.47
C PHE A 278 -0.93 -4.67 4.14
N GLU A 279 -1.86 -3.72 4.19
CA GLU A 279 -2.43 -3.01 3.05
C GLU A 279 -1.56 -1.84 2.56
N THR A 280 -0.65 -1.30 3.39
CA THR A 280 0.06 -0.05 3.08
C THR A 280 1.51 -0.23 2.61
N ALA A 281 2.05 -1.45 2.70
CA ALA A 281 3.47 -1.75 2.51
C ALA A 281 4.38 -1.11 3.57
N ASP A 282 3.90 -1.05 4.82
CA ASP A 282 4.71 -0.60 5.95
C ASP A 282 6.00 -1.42 6.06
N VAL A 283 7.12 -0.72 6.15
CA VAL A 283 8.43 -1.35 6.23
C VAL A 283 8.74 -1.82 7.65
N ASP A 284 8.25 -1.13 8.68
CA ASP A 284 8.46 -1.54 10.07
C ASP A 284 7.14 -1.98 10.66
N VAL A 285 7.07 -3.25 11.06
CA VAL A 285 5.85 -3.81 11.67
C VAL A 285 6.01 -3.94 13.18
N GLU A 286 7.22 -3.71 13.72
CA GLU A 286 7.50 -3.87 15.15
C GLU A 286 6.89 -2.73 15.97
N ASN A 287 6.77 -1.54 15.38
CA ASN A 287 6.17 -0.33 15.94
C ASN A 287 4.64 -0.22 15.72
N ASN A 288 4.00 -1.27 15.19
CA ASN A 288 2.57 -1.28 14.83
C ASN A 288 1.62 -1.77 15.93
N TYR A 289 2.13 -2.09 17.13
CA TYR A 289 1.33 -2.75 18.16
C TYR A 289 1.31 -2.01 19.48
N TRP A 290 0.10 -1.94 20.07
CA TRP A 290 -0.10 -1.60 21.46
C TRP A 290 -0.87 -2.71 22.19
N PRO A 291 -0.44 -3.14 23.39
CA PRO A 291 0.88 -2.89 23.97
C PRO A 291 2.01 -3.38 23.04
N LYS A 292 3.21 -2.79 23.18
CA LYS A 292 4.36 -3.17 22.33
C LYS A 292 4.61 -4.67 22.42
N LYS A 293 4.50 -5.37 21.30
CA LYS A 293 4.83 -6.80 21.22
C LYS A 293 6.35 -6.92 21.13
N MET A 294 6.96 -7.74 21.99
CA MET A 294 8.34 -8.15 21.75
C MET A 294 8.33 -9.15 20.59
N VAL A 295 8.82 -8.73 19.43
CA VAL A 295 9.10 -9.65 18.33
C VAL A 295 10.25 -10.54 18.77
N LYS A 296 10.00 -11.85 18.88
CA LYS A 296 11.06 -12.79 19.23
C LYS A 296 12.08 -12.79 18.11
N SER A 297 13.35 -12.55 18.45
CA SER A 297 14.45 -12.70 17.51
C SER A 297 14.42 -14.12 16.92
N LYS A 298 14.85 -14.29 15.66
CA LYS A 298 15.05 -15.62 15.06
C LYS A 298 15.91 -16.54 15.94
N PHE A 299 16.80 -15.97 16.76
CA PHE A 299 17.59 -16.71 17.75
C PHE A 299 16.75 -17.19 18.94
N GLN A 300 15.82 -16.36 19.44
CA GLN A 300 14.90 -16.72 20.52
C GLN A 300 13.86 -17.75 20.07
N GLU A 301 13.36 -17.65 18.83
CA GLU A 301 12.52 -18.70 18.23
C GLU A 301 13.27 -20.04 18.12
N PHE A 302 14.55 -19.99 17.75
CA PHE A 302 15.41 -21.17 17.66
C PHE A 302 15.70 -21.82 19.04
N GLU A 303 15.95 -21.02 20.07
CA GLU A 303 16.12 -21.49 21.46
C GLU A 303 14.84 -22.15 22.02
N GLU A 304 13.67 -21.60 21.70
CA GLU A 304 12.37 -22.19 22.10
C GLU A 304 12.07 -23.51 21.36
N LEU A 305 12.50 -23.63 20.10
CA LEU A 305 12.44 -24.89 19.36
C LEU A 305 13.37 -25.96 19.94
N ARG A 306 14.51 -25.57 20.55
CA ARG A 306 15.42 -26.52 21.24
C ARG A 306 14.88 -26.99 22.58
N THR A 307 14.13 -26.14 23.30
CA THR A 307 13.60 -26.45 24.64
C THR A 307 12.28 -27.23 24.61
N LYS A 308 11.63 -27.35 23.44
CA LYS A 308 10.44 -28.20 23.22
C LYS A 308 10.74 -29.66 22.80
N LYS A 309 11.98 -30.13 22.97
CA LYS A 309 12.37 -31.55 22.85
C LYS A 309 12.74 -32.12 24.20
#